data_AF-A0A5C7LMT3-F1
#
_entry.id   AF-A0A5C7LMT3-F1
#
_cell.length_a   1.000
_cell.length_b   1.000
_cell.length_c   1.000
_cell.angle_alpha   90.00
_cell.angle_beta   90.00
_cell.angle_gamma   90.00
#
_symmetry.space_group_name_H-M   'P 1'
#
loop_
_entity.id
_entity.type
_entity.pdbx_description
1 polymer ?
#
loop_
_entity_poly.entity_id
_entity_poly.type
_entity_poly.pdbx_seq_one_letter_code
_entity_poly.pdbx_strand_id
1 'polypeptide(L)'
;MSDESVSKVAEMWGKMEEHLALLQKDLQKNTVKHNVSAGVRLRAGLREVRTQISAIIKETLEADKAVTEARAAKKGAGAEAAPAEAPVEG
;
A
#
# COMPACT_ATOMS: atom_id res chain seq x y z
N MET A 1 15.74 1.67 19.42
CA MET A 1 15.77 1.72 17.94
C MET A 1 14.35 1.50 17.47
N SER A 2 13.91 2.32 16.54
CA SER A 2 12.51 2.64 16.23
C SER A 2 11.64 1.42 15.93
N ASP A 3 10.51 1.30 16.65
CA ASP A 3 9.34 0.52 16.23
C ASP A 3 8.76 1.24 15.01
N GLU A 4 9.35 0.99 13.86
CA GLU A 4 8.86 1.48 12.58
C GLU A 4 7.75 0.52 12.16
N SER A 5 6.52 0.83 12.59
CA SER A 5 5.33 0.08 12.20
C SER A 5 5.27 0.06 10.67
N VAL A 6 5.60 -1.09 10.09
CA VAL A 6 5.62 -1.29 8.65
C VAL A 6 4.23 -0.95 8.12
N SER A 7 4.15 0.00 7.20
CA SER A 7 2.88 0.37 6.58
C SER A 7 2.22 -0.88 6.03
N LYS A 8 0.92 -1.06 6.28
CA LYS A 8 0.13 -2.20 5.77
C LYS A 8 0.30 -2.38 4.25
N VAL A 9 0.46 -1.29 3.51
CA VAL A 9 0.80 -1.29 2.07
C VAL A 9 2.14 -1.99 1.82
N ALA A 10 3.17 -1.69 2.60
CA ALA A 10 4.50 -2.28 2.47
C ALA A 10 4.49 -3.78 2.81
N GLU A 11 3.71 -4.21 3.81
CA GLU A 11 3.52 -5.64 4.09
C GLU A 11 2.81 -6.38 2.94
N MET A 12 1.74 -5.77 2.40
CA MET A 12 1.01 -6.33 1.26
C MET A 12 1.90 -6.42 0.02
N TRP A 13 2.74 -5.41 -0.21
CA TRP A 13 3.74 -5.41 -1.27
C TRP A 13 4.75 -6.54 -1.11
N GLY A 14 5.35 -6.69 0.08
CA GLY A 14 6.32 -7.76 0.34
C GLY A 14 5.76 -9.16 0.09
N LYS A 15 4.52 -9.42 0.53
CA LYS A 15 3.82 -10.70 0.25
C LYS A 15 3.62 -10.94 -1.26
N MET A 16 3.35 -9.88 -2.02
CA MET A 16 3.22 -9.97 -3.48
C MET A 16 4.57 -10.29 -4.13
N GLU A 17 5.67 -9.71 -3.65
CA GLU A 17 7.04 -10.01 -4.15
C GLU A 17 7.43 -11.47 -3.90
N GLU A 18 7.15 -12.00 -2.71
CA GLU A 18 7.37 -13.41 -2.38
C GLU A 18 6.58 -14.33 -3.32
N HIS A 19 5.31 -13.98 -3.59
CA HIS A 19 4.47 -14.75 -4.51
C HIS A 19 5.03 -14.70 -5.94
N LEU A 20 5.45 -13.54 -6.43
CA LEU A 20 6.09 -13.39 -7.74
C LEU A 20 7.38 -14.20 -7.86
N ALA A 21 8.19 -14.28 -6.80
CA ALA A 21 9.39 -15.10 -6.78
C ALA A 21 9.09 -16.61 -6.92
N LEU A 22 7.97 -17.08 -6.36
CA LEU A 22 7.50 -18.45 -6.57
C LEU A 22 7.02 -18.67 -8.01
N LEU A 23 6.27 -17.73 -8.57
CA LEU A 23 5.79 -17.79 -9.95
C LEU A 23 6.92 -17.76 -10.97
N GLN A 24 8.02 -17.06 -10.67
CA GLN A 24 9.21 -17.07 -11.51
C GLN A 24 9.80 -18.48 -11.67
N LYS A 25 9.79 -19.29 -10.61
CA LYS A 25 10.25 -20.69 -10.66
C LYS A 25 9.33 -21.54 -11.56
N ASP A 26 8.02 -21.31 -11.49
CA ASP A 26 7.05 -22.03 -12.32
C ASP A 26 7.08 -21.57 -13.78
N LEU A 27 7.36 -20.29 -14.04
CA LEU A 27 7.63 -19.78 -15.38
C LEU A 27 8.82 -20.51 -16.00
N GLN A 28 9.96 -20.57 -15.31
CA GLN A 28 11.15 -21.28 -15.81
C GLN A 28 10.87 -22.77 -16.05
N LYS A 29 10.15 -23.45 -15.14
CA LYS A 29 9.77 -24.86 -15.33
C LYS A 29 8.85 -25.06 -16.54
N ASN A 30 7.94 -24.13 -16.80
CA ASN A 30 7.06 -24.21 -17.96
C ASN A 30 7.82 -23.92 -19.26
N THR A 31 8.57 -22.81 -19.33
CA THR A 31 9.18 -22.35 -20.60
C THR A 31 10.42 -23.13 -20.99
N VAL A 32 11.24 -23.56 -20.01
CA VAL A 32 12.52 -24.25 -20.27
C VAL A 32 12.37 -25.77 -20.20
N LYS A 33 11.58 -26.26 -19.24
CA LYS A 33 11.40 -27.71 -19.02
C LYS A 33 10.08 -28.26 -19.58
N HIS A 34 9.32 -27.42 -20.30
CA HIS A 34 8.01 -27.76 -20.89
C HIS A 34 7.03 -28.40 -19.91
N ASN A 35 7.11 -28.04 -18.62
CA ASN A 35 6.23 -28.58 -17.60
C ASN A 35 4.86 -27.88 -17.62
N VAL A 36 3.88 -28.54 -18.22
CA VAL A 36 2.50 -28.04 -18.37
C VAL A 36 1.85 -27.72 -17.02
N SER A 37 2.10 -28.54 -15.98
CA SER A 37 1.53 -28.31 -14.64
C SER A 37 2.07 -27.03 -13.99
N ALA A 38 3.33 -26.68 -14.25
CA ALA A 38 3.90 -25.41 -13.81
C ALA A 38 3.24 -24.24 -14.56
N GLY A 39 2.87 -24.42 -15.82
CA GLY A 39 2.10 -23.43 -16.59
C GLY A 39 0.69 -23.17 -16.07
N VAL A 40 0.00 -24.21 -15.59
CA VAL A 40 -1.31 -24.07 -14.95
C VAL A 40 -1.18 -23.29 -13.64
N ARG A 41 -0.21 -23.64 -12.79
CA ARG A 41 0.07 -22.92 -11.54
C ARG A 41 0.47 -21.47 -11.76
N LEU A 42 1.34 -21.21 -12.74
CA LEU A 42 1.72 -19.86 -13.13
C LEU A 42 0.49 -19.01 -13.48
N ARG A 43 -0.41 -19.52 -14.34
CA ARG A 43 -1.61 -18.78 -14.74
C ARG A 43 -2.58 -18.55 -13.58
N ALA A 44 -2.72 -19.52 -12.67
CA ALA A 44 -3.52 -19.36 -11.46
C ALA A 44 -2.94 -18.29 -10.54
N GLY A 45 -1.63 -18.36 -10.24
CA GLY A 45 -0.96 -17.39 -9.40
C GLY A 45 -0.94 -15.98 -10.00
N LEU A 46 -0.77 -15.83 -11.31
CA LEU A 46 -0.87 -14.51 -11.96
C LEU A 46 -2.26 -13.87 -11.80
N ARG A 47 -3.34 -14.67 -11.77
CA ARG A 47 -4.69 -14.16 -11.48
C ARG A 47 -4.81 -13.69 -10.03
N GLU A 48 -4.15 -14.39 -9.11
CA GLU A 48 -4.11 -14.00 -7.70
C GLU A 48 -3.27 -12.74 -7.49
N VAL A 49 -2.12 -12.60 -8.15
CA VAL A 49 -1.32 -11.37 -8.17
C VAL A 49 -2.15 -10.19 -8.65
N ARG A 50 -3.00 -10.35 -9.69
CA ARG A 50 -3.92 -9.29 -10.12
C ARG A 50 -4.87 -8.84 -9.00
N THR A 51 -5.37 -9.78 -8.20
CA THR A 51 -6.23 -9.49 -7.04
C THR A 51 -5.43 -8.77 -5.94
N GLN A 52 -4.21 -9.22 -5.66
CA GLN A 52 -3.31 -8.57 -4.70
C GLN A 52 -2.99 -7.12 -5.11
N ILE A 53 -2.66 -6.86 -6.38
CA ILE A 53 -2.42 -5.52 -6.91
C ILE A 53 -3.66 -4.63 -6.72
N SER A 54 -4.85 -5.15 -7.05
CA SER A 54 -6.10 -4.41 -6.87
C SER A 54 -6.34 -4.03 -5.39
N ALA A 55 -5.98 -4.92 -4.46
CA ALA A 55 -6.10 -4.66 -3.03
C ALA A 55 -5.08 -3.62 -2.55
N ILE A 56 -3.84 -3.71 -3.02
CA ILE A 56 -2.78 -2.73 -2.72
C ILE A 56 -3.20 -1.33 -3.19
N ILE A 57 -3.73 -1.19 -4.41
CA ILE A 57 -4.20 0.09 -4.94
C ILE A 57 -5.29 0.70 -4.04
N LYS A 58 -6.24 -0.10 -3.57
CA LYS A 58 -7.29 0.38 -2.66
C LYS A 58 -6.69 0.86 -1.35
N GLU A 59 -5.80 0.06 -0.76
CA GLU A 59 -5.13 0.39 0.50
C GLU A 59 -4.30 1.67 0.37
N THR A 60 -3.58 1.86 -0.74
CA THR A 60 -2.80 3.09 -0.98
C THR A 60 -3.70 4.32 -1.05
N LEU A 61 -4.86 4.21 -1.72
CA LEU A 61 -5.81 5.31 -1.81
C LEU A 61 -6.46 5.63 -0.45
N GLU A 62 -6.74 4.62 0.35
CA GLU A 62 -7.26 4.79 1.72
C GLU A 62 -6.22 5.41 2.65
N ALA A 63 -4.96 4.95 2.57
CA ALA A 63 -3.85 5.53 3.31
C ALA A 63 -3.64 7.01 2.95
N ASP A 64 -3.67 7.36 1.66
CA ASP A 64 -3.54 8.74 1.19
C ASP A 64 -4.68 9.62 1.71
N LYS A 65 -5.93 9.12 1.65
CA LYS A 65 -7.09 9.83 2.23
C LYS A 65 -6.90 10.10 3.71
N ALA A 66 -6.52 9.08 4.49
CA ALA A 66 -6.29 9.23 5.93
C ALA A 66 -5.20 10.28 6.24
N VAL A 67 -4.13 10.34 5.42
CA VAL A 67 -3.09 11.38 5.57
C VAL A 67 -3.65 12.76 5.26
N THR A 68 -4.46 12.92 4.20
CA THR A 68 -5.08 14.21 3.87
C THR A 68 -6.05 14.69 4.95
N GLU A 69 -6.88 13.80 5.49
CA GLU A 69 -7.80 14.10 6.59
C GLU A 69 -7.05 14.46 7.87
N ALA A 70 -5.99 13.72 8.22
CA ALA A 70 -5.14 14.04 9.37
C ALA A 70 -4.45 15.41 9.22
N ARG A 71 -4.03 15.78 8.01
CA ARG A 71 -3.46 17.11 7.72
C ARG A 71 -4.52 18.21 7.80
N ALA A 72 -5.73 17.97 7.31
CA ALA A 72 -6.85 18.91 7.41
C ALA A 72 -7.26 19.16 8.87
N ALA A 73 -7.36 18.10 9.68
CA ALA A 73 -7.64 18.20 11.11
C ALA A 73 -6.55 18.99 11.87
N LYS A 74 -5.27 18.77 11.55
CA LYS A 74 -4.16 19.57 12.10
C LYS A 74 -4.20 21.04 11.68
N LYS A 75 -4.64 21.35 10.45
CA LYS A 75 -4.79 22.74 9.98
C LYS A 75 -5.99 23.44 10.61
N GLY A 76 -7.08 22.72 10.88
CA GLY A 76 -8.24 23.23 11.63
C GLY A 76 -7.91 23.56 13.08
N ALA A 77 -7.17 22.68 13.77
CA ALA A 77 -6.72 22.91 15.15
C ALA A 77 -5.72 24.09 15.28
N GLY A 78 -5.03 24.46 14.21
CA GLY A 78 -4.14 25.63 14.19
C GLY A 78 -4.86 26.98 13.96
N ALA A 79 -6.13 26.97 13.56
CA ALA A 79 -6.92 28.19 13.35
C ALA A 79 -7.73 28.61 14.60
N GLU A 80 -7.83 27.74 15.62
CA GLU A 80 -8.60 27.97 16.85
C GLU A 80 -7.71 28.35 18.05
N ALA A 81 -6.54 28.97 17.80
CA ALA A 81 -5.63 29.46 18.84
C ALA A 81 -5.13 30.90 18.58
N ALA A 82 -5.91 31.72 17.86
CA ALA A 82 -5.74 33.16 17.88
C ALA A 82 -6.87 33.78 18.72
N PRO A 83 -6.69 33.97 20.04
CA PRO A 83 -7.65 34.73 20.81
C PRO A 83 -7.62 36.18 20.34
N ALA A 84 -8.81 36.66 19.99
CA ALA A 84 -9.10 38.07 19.83
C ALA A 84 -9.13 38.76 21.20
N GLU A 85 -8.42 39.88 21.34
CA GLU A 85 -8.60 40.98 22.31
C GLU A 85 -7.48 42.00 22.02
N ALA A 86 -7.63 43.33 21.91
CA ALA A 86 -8.71 44.30 21.71
C ALA A 86 -8.00 45.64 21.31
N PRO A 87 -8.70 46.66 20.78
CA PRO A 87 -8.09 47.89 20.27
C PRO A 87 -7.72 48.85 21.41
N VAL A 88 -6.62 49.58 21.29
CA VAL A 88 -6.32 50.72 22.17
C VAL A 88 -6.04 51.95 21.31
N GLU A 89 -7.03 52.83 21.22
CA GLU A 89 -6.83 54.25 20.91
C GLU A 89 -6.11 54.93 22.09
N GLY A 90 -5.18 55.83 21.79
CA GLY A 90 -4.49 56.70 22.74
C GLY A 90 -3.40 57.52 22.05
#